data_AF-A0A3L8C9P1-F1
#
_entry.id   AF-A0A3L8C9P1-F1
#
_cell.length_a   1.000
_cell.length_b   1.000
_cell.length_c   1.000
_cell.angle_alpha   90.00
_cell.angle_beta   90.00
_cell.angle_gamma   90.00
#
_symmetry.space_group_name_H-M   'P 1'
#
loop_
_entity.id
_entity.type
_entity.pdbx_description
1 polymer ?
#
loop_
_entity_poly.entity_id
_entity_poly.type
_entity_poly.pdbx_seq_one_letter_code
_entity_poly.pdbx_strand_id
1 'polypeptide(L)'
;MKSFKNLLTRAQEHRLCALDAWHQSLDNCSLRRECPDAYHEELLRQADEMDRQGIVNWEEWRDLRVEADAAYMRAVAGGDYHDVANSVTSI
;
A
#
# COMPACT_ATOMS: atom_id res chain seq x y z
N MET A 1 -6.95 -37.27 2.85
CA MET A 1 -6.40 -35.90 2.74
C MET A 1 -7.50 -34.92 3.13
N LYS A 2 -7.36 -34.21 4.25
CA LYS A 2 -8.40 -33.31 4.77
C LYS A 2 -8.54 -32.12 3.81
N SER A 3 -9.73 -32.00 3.25
CA SER A 3 -10.14 -30.95 2.34
C SER A 3 -10.19 -29.62 3.09
N PHE A 4 -9.10 -28.85 3.06
CA PHE A 4 -9.03 -27.45 3.51
C PHE A 4 -9.79 -26.51 2.54
N LYS A 5 -10.97 -26.91 2.05
CA LYS A 5 -11.66 -26.21 0.96
C LYS A 5 -12.65 -25.12 1.42
N ASN A 6 -12.74 -24.81 2.72
CA ASN A 6 -13.64 -23.77 3.24
C ASN A 6 -13.10 -23.20 4.57
N LEU A 7 -11.86 -22.69 4.58
CA LEU A 7 -11.32 -22.07 5.80
C LEU A 7 -11.70 -20.59 5.96
N LEU A 8 -11.97 -19.92 4.85
CA LEU A 8 -12.25 -18.50 4.85
C LEU A 8 -13.76 -18.31 4.65
N THR A 9 -14.33 -17.50 5.53
CA THR A 9 -15.68 -16.96 5.31
C THR A 9 -15.63 -16.01 4.11
N ARG A 10 -16.77 -15.81 3.45
CA ARG A 10 -16.90 -14.88 2.32
C ARG A 10 -16.38 -13.46 2.63
N ALA A 11 -16.51 -13.02 3.88
CA ALA A 11 -15.96 -11.75 4.35
C ALA A 11 -14.42 -11.74 4.40
N GLN A 12 -13.79 -12.84 4.81
CA GLN A 12 -12.34 -12.98 4.83
C GLN A 12 -11.77 -13.10 3.41
N GLU A 13 -12.45 -13.82 2.51
CA GLU A 13 -12.07 -13.87 1.08
C GLU A 13 -12.15 -12.48 0.45
N HIS A 14 -13.23 -11.76 0.71
CA HIS A 14 -13.41 -10.40 0.22
C HIS A 14 -12.31 -9.46 0.72
N ARG A 15 -11.97 -9.55 2.01
CA ARG A 15 -10.87 -8.80 2.61
C ARG A 15 -9.54 -9.11 1.96
N LEU A 16 -9.24 -10.39 1.74
CA LEU A 16 -7.99 -10.80 1.08
C LEU A 16 -7.92 -10.25 -0.34
N CYS A 17 -9.00 -10.34 -1.11
CA CYS A 17 -9.05 -9.78 -2.47
C CYS A 17 -8.85 -8.26 -2.49
N ALA A 18 -9.44 -7.53 -1.54
CA ALA A 18 -9.29 -6.08 -1.45
C ALA A 18 -7.86 -5.66 -1.10
N LEU A 19 -7.24 -6.33 -0.12
CA LEU A 19 -5.84 -6.10 0.26
C LEU A 19 -4.88 -6.49 -0.87
N ASP A 20 -5.14 -7.59 -1.56
CA ASP A 20 -4.33 -8.04 -2.69
C ASP A 20 -4.39 -7.02 -3.85
N ALA A 21 -5.57 -6.50 -4.18
CA ALA A 21 -5.72 -5.44 -5.18
C ALA A 21 -4.97 -4.14 -4.80
N TRP A 22 -4.95 -3.81 -3.51
CA TRP A 22 -4.20 -2.68 -2.97
C TRP A 22 -2.69 -2.88 -3.10
N HIS A 23 -2.18 -4.05 -2.71
CA HIS A 23 -0.76 -4.37 -2.88
C HIS A 23 -0.34 -4.44 -4.36
N GLN A 24 -1.17 -4.98 -5.25
CA GLN A 24 -0.88 -4.96 -6.69
C GLN A 24 -0.76 -3.52 -7.22
N SER A 25 -1.58 -2.61 -6.69
CA SER A 25 -1.51 -1.19 -7.02
C SER A 25 -0.23 -0.57 -6.46
N LEU A 26 0.17 -0.93 -5.24
CA LEU A 26 1.42 -0.50 -4.60
C LEU A 26 2.66 -0.93 -5.40
N ASP A 27 2.66 -2.18 -5.89
CA ASP A 27 3.76 -2.76 -6.66
C ASP A 27 3.84 -2.22 -8.11
N ASN A 28 2.87 -1.41 -8.55
CA ASN A 28 2.83 -0.87 -9.91
C ASN A 28 3.90 0.20 -10.14
N CYS A 29 5.13 -0.26 -10.38
CA CYS A 29 6.31 0.56 -10.59
C CYS A 29 6.28 1.39 -11.90
N SER A 30 5.39 1.04 -12.84
CA SER A 30 5.19 1.80 -14.08
C SER A 30 4.38 3.06 -13.79
N LEU A 31 3.24 2.90 -13.12
CA LEU A 31 2.39 4.04 -12.72
C LEU A 31 3.14 4.99 -11.78
N ARG A 32 3.95 4.43 -10.86
CA ARG A 32 4.79 5.18 -9.93
C ARG A 32 5.80 6.10 -10.63
N ARG A 33 6.29 5.74 -11.82
CA ARG A 33 7.26 6.53 -12.60
C ARG A 33 6.60 7.50 -13.56
N GLU A 34 5.45 7.13 -14.12
CA GLU A 34 4.74 7.98 -15.08
C GLU A 34 3.97 9.11 -14.39
N CYS A 35 3.22 8.80 -13.33
CA CYS A 35 2.38 9.75 -12.61
C CYS A 35 2.36 9.40 -11.11
N PRO A 36 3.33 9.88 -10.31
CA PRO A 36 3.40 9.63 -8.87
C PRO A 36 2.14 10.06 -8.11
N ASP A 37 1.55 11.19 -8.51
CA ASP A 37 0.35 11.74 -7.85
C ASP A 37 -0.87 10.85 -8.09
N ALA A 38 -1.11 10.42 -9.33
CA ALA A 38 -2.22 9.52 -9.67
C ALA A 38 -2.06 8.14 -9.00
N TYR A 39 -0.82 7.65 -8.91
CA TYR A 39 -0.49 6.44 -8.16
C TYR A 39 -0.85 6.58 -6.67
N HIS A 40 -0.49 7.71 -6.06
CA HIS A 40 -0.77 7.95 -4.66
C HIS A 40 -2.28 8.10 -4.39
N GLU A 41 -2.99 8.87 -5.22
CA GLU A 41 -4.44 9.03 -5.11
C GLU A 41 -5.19 7.69 -5.21
N GLU A 42 -4.77 6.78 -6.11
CA GLU A 42 -5.41 5.47 -6.25
C GLU A 42 -5.23 4.59 -5.02
N LEU A 43 -4.04 4.60 -4.39
CA LEU A 43 -3.80 3.87 -3.15
C LEU A 43 -4.66 4.40 -1.99
N LEU A 44 -4.80 5.73 -1.88
CA LEU A 44 -5.67 6.34 -0.87
C LEU A 44 -7.14 6.02 -1.14
N ARG A 45 -7.58 6.07 -2.41
CA ARG A 45 -8.95 5.75 -2.81
C ARG A 45 -9.32 4.32 -2.44
N GLN A 46 -8.44 3.36 -2.69
CA GLN A 46 -8.67 1.96 -2.34
C GLN A 46 -8.67 1.74 -0.82
N ALA A 47 -7.78 2.41 -0.07
CA ALA A 47 -7.78 2.35 1.39
C ALA A 47 -9.09 2.90 1.98
N ASP A 48 -9.56 4.06 1.50
CA ASP A 48 -10.79 4.69 1.94
C ASP A 48 -12.04 3.85 1.58
N GLU A 49 -12.02 3.18 0.42
CA GLU A 49 -13.08 2.24 0.04
C GLU A 49 -13.10 1.03 0.97
N MET A 50 -11.94 0.50 1.37
CA MET A 50 -11.86 -0.62 2.32
C MET A 50 -12.39 -0.24 3.71
N ASP A 51 -12.10 0.97 4.21
CA ASP A 51 -12.64 1.47 5.47
C ASP A 51 -14.17 1.66 5.38
N ARG A 52 -14.66 2.28 4.30
CA ARG A 52 -16.11 2.47 4.06
C ARG A 52 -16.89 1.16 4.02
N GLN A 53 -16.30 0.12 3.43
CA GLN A 53 -16.92 -1.21 3.36
C GLN A 53 -16.75 -2.02 4.65
N GLY A 54 -16.03 -1.50 5.65
CA GLY A 54 -15.74 -2.20 6.90
C GLY A 54 -14.83 -3.41 6.72
N ILE A 55 -14.02 -3.42 5.65
CA ILE A 55 -13.08 -4.51 5.34
C ILE A 55 -11.87 -4.44 6.26
N VAL A 56 -11.40 -3.21 6.52
CA VAL A 56 -10.29 -2.91 7.42
C VAL A 56 -10.81 -2.08 8.59
N ASN A 57 -10.11 -2.17 9.72
CA ASN A 57 -10.35 -1.29 10.85
C ASN A 57 -9.55 0.02 10.70
N TRP A 58 -9.78 0.97 11.60
CA TRP A 58 -9.11 2.27 11.58
C TRP A 58 -7.57 2.19 11.67
N GLU A 59 -7.02 1.26 12.46
CA GLU A 59 -5.57 1.08 12.58
C GLU A 59 -4.98 0.54 11.27
N GLU A 60 -5.62 -0.47 10.68
CA GLU A 60 -5.25 -1.07 9.40
C GLU A 60 -5.33 -0.04 8.26
N TRP A 61 -6.40 0.76 8.22
CA TRP A 61 -6.55 1.87 7.28
C TRP A 61 -5.42 2.89 7.41
N ARG A 62 -5.09 3.28 8.66
CA ARG A 62 -4.00 4.23 8.92
C ARG A 62 -2.66 3.66 8.44
N ASP A 63 -2.39 2.40 8.71
CA ASP A 63 -1.14 1.76 8.32
C ASP A 63 -1.01 1.65 6.78
N LEU A 64 -2.09 1.33 6.07
CA LEU A 64 -2.13 1.37 4.60
C LEU A 64 -1.80 2.76 4.05
N ARG A 65 -2.33 3.83 4.65
CA ARG A 65 -2.04 5.21 4.23
C ARG A 65 -0.59 5.59 4.46
N VAL A 66 -0.01 5.20 5.60
CA VAL A 66 1.42 5.42 5.90
C VAL A 66 2.31 4.71 4.88
N GLU A 67 1.95 3.49 4.48
CA GLU A 67 2.68 2.75 3.45
C GLU A 67 2.55 3.40 2.06
N ALA A 68 1.36 3.88 1.68
CA ALA A 68 1.15 4.65 0.45
C ALA A 68 1.97 5.96 0.43
N ASP A 69 1.99 6.69 1.55
CA ASP A 69 2.80 7.92 1.71
C ASP A 69 4.29 7.60 1.56
N ALA A 70 4.77 6.51 2.18
CA ALA A 70 6.15 6.08 2.07
C ALA A 70 6.53 5.67 0.65
N ALA A 71 5.64 4.98 -0.07
CA ALA A 71 5.85 4.61 -1.47
C ALA A 71 5.86 5.84 -2.39
N TYR A 72 4.97 6.80 -2.16
CA TYR A 72 4.95 8.09 -2.86
C TYR A 72 6.23 8.88 -2.60
N MET A 73 6.69 8.98 -1.35
CA MET A 73 7.96 9.61 -1.03
C MET A 73 9.14 8.94 -1.75
N ARG A 74 9.18 7.60 -1.85
CA ARG A 74 10.22 6.90 -2.63
C ARG A 74 10.15 7.21 -4.13
N ALA A 75 8.93 7.40 -4.65
CA ALA A 75 8.71 7.77 -6.04
C ALA A 75 9.18 9.20 -6.35
N VAL A 76 8.78 10.15 -5.50
CA VAL A 76 9.03 11.59 -5.68
C VAL A 76 10.45 11.99 -5.27
N ALA A 77 10.98 11.41 -4.20
CA ALA A 77 12.35 11.67 -3.75
C ALA A 77 13.40 11.09 -4.72
N GLY A 78 13.00 10.32 -5.73
CA GLY A 78 13.90 9.68 -6.68
C GLY A 78 15.01 8.93 -5.96
N GLY A 79 14.64 7.94 -5.14
CA GLY A 79 15.46 7.28 -4.10
C GLY A 79 16.85 6.73 -4.45
N ASP A 80 17.44 7.09 -5.59
CA ASP A 80 18.88 7.02 -5.86
C ASP A 80 19.68 8.22 -5.30
N TYR A 81 19.07 9.28 -4.75
CA TYR A 81 19.81 10.51 -4.38
C TYR A 81 20.09 10.76 -2.88
N HIS A 82 19.51 10.00 -1.93
CA HIS A 82 19.55 10.37 -0.50
C HIS A 82 20.34 9.45 0.45
N ASP A 83 21.24 8.60 -0.06
CA ASP A 83 22.16 7.83 0.82
C ASP A 83 23.42 8.62 1.25
N VAL A 84 23.65 9.82 0.69
CA VAL A 84 24.90 10.59 0.97
C VAL A 84 24.75 11.61 2.11
N ALA A 85 23.54 12.04 2.47
CA ALA A 85 23.36 13.16 3.39
C ALA A 85 23.52 12.81 4.89
N ASN A 86 23.48 11.53 5.26
CA ASN A 86 23.52 11.12 6.67
C ASN A 86 24.91 10.66 7.18
N SER A 87 25.97 10.70 6.34
CA SER A 87 27.33 10.33 6.77
C SER A 87 28.19 11.51 7.29
N VAL A 88 27.72 12.76 7.26
CA VAL A 88 28.58 13.93 7.50
C VAL A 88 28.38 14.68 8.82
N THR A 89 27.52 14.20 9.74
CA THR A 89 27.28 14.90 11.02
C THR A 89 27.41 14.00 12.23
N SER A 90 28.56 13.32 12.36
CA SER A 90 29.05 12.79 13.64
C SER A 90 30.57 12.71 13.60
N ILE A 91 31.22 13.86 13.80
CA ILE A 91 32.63 14.00 14.24
C ILE A 91 32.66 15.05 15.33
#